data_AF-A0A661QEY8-F1
#
_entry.id   AF-A0A661QEY8-F1
#
_cell.length_a   1.000
_cell.length_b   1.000
_cell.length_c   1.000
_cell.angle_alpha   90.00
_cell.angle_beta   90.00
_cell.angle_gamma   90.00
#
_symmetry.space_group_name_H-M   'P 1'
#
loop_
_entity.id
_entity.type
_entity.pdbx_description
1 polymer ?
#
loop_
_entity_poly.entity_id
_entity_poly.type
_entity_poly.pdbx_seq_one_letter_code
_entity_poly.pdbx_strand_id
1 'polypeptide(L)' 'MTSLGKDSLGTFKGETFGLGPALKYTFKLGERDINIIAKWLHDLDTTNRFETDTTMCAVAFKF' A
#
# COMPACT_ATOMS: atom_id res chain seq x y z
N MET A 1 -30.71 -27.99 -10.99
CA MET A 1 -30.75 -26.72 -10.24
C MET A 1 -29.34 -26.42 -9.79
N THR A 2 -28.56 -25.71 -10.62
CA THR A 2 -27.21 -25.25 -10.24
C THR A 2 -27.20 -23.76 -10.53
N SER A 3 -27.30 -22.99 -9.45
CA SER A 3 -27.21 -21.53 -9.48
C SER A 3 -25.94 -21.12 -10.21
N LEU A 4 -26.06 -20.46 -11.37
CA LEU A 4 -25.01 -19.63 -11.99
C LEU A 4 -24.84 -18.32 -11.18
N GLY A 5 -24.97 -18.41 -9.86
CA GLY A 5 -25.03 -17.29 -8.95
C GLY A 5 -23.67 -17.07 -8.32
N LYS A 6 -23.23 -15.80 -8.34
CA LYS A 6 -22.42 -15.04 -7.36
C LYS A 6 -21.21 -15.70 -6.67
N ASP A 7 -21.31 -16.97 -6.29
CA ASP A 7 -20.32 -17.78 -5.60
C ASP A 7 -19.37 -18.52 -6.56
N SER A 8 -19.60 -18.48 -7.89
CA SER A 8 -18.79 -19.21 -8.88
C SER A 8 -17.58 -18.44 -9.43
N LEU A 9 -17.40 -17.17 -9.08
CA LEU A 9 -16.40 -16.30 -9.73
C LEU A 9 -15.04 -16.26 -9.02
N GLY A 10 -14.87 -16.98 -7.90
CA GLY A 10 -13.63 -16.94 -7.11
C GLY A 10 -13.31 -15.54 -6.57
N THR A 11 -12.22 -15.40 -5.81
CA THR A 11 -11.74 -14.09 -5.37
C THR A 11 -10.77 -13.51 -6.39
N PHE A 12 -10.82 -12.19 -6.57
CA PHE A 12 -9.76 -11.48 -7.29
C PHE A 12 -8.43 -11.62 -6.53
N LYS A 13 -7.37 -12.01 -7.22
CA LYS A 13 -6.00 -12.10 -6.70
C LYS A 13 -5.05 -11.43 -7.69
N GLY A 14 -4.30 -10.44 -7.21
CA GLY A 14 -3.22 -9.80 -7.96
C GLY A 14 -2.01 -9.59 -7.06
N GLU A 15 -0.83 -9.59 -7.66
CA GLU A 15 0.47 -9.44 -6.98
C GLU A 15 1.32 -8.41 -7.72
N THR A 16 2.11 -7.63 -6.97
CA THR A 16 3.14 -6.75 -7.53
C THR A 16 4.39 -6.81 -6.65
N PHE A 17 5.55 -6.70 -7.28
CA PHE A 17 6.81 -6.38 -6.64
C PHE A 17 7.25 -5.00 -7.12
N GLY A 18 7.49 -4.07 -6.20
CA GLY A 18 7.89 -2.71 -6.53
C GLY A 18 9.01 -2.19 -5.65
N LEU A 19 9.76 -1.21 -6.18
CA LEU A 19 10.87 -0.57 -5.50
C LEU A 19 10.78 0.94 -5.66
N GLY A 20 11.16 1.66 -4.60
CA GLY A 20 11.30 3.10 -4.68
C GLY A 20 11.68 3.75 -3.36
N PRO A 21 11.86 5.08 -3.37
CA PRO A 21 12.32 5.83 -2.23
C PRO A 21 11.29 5.88 -1.10
N ALA A 22 11.80 5.94 0.13
CA ALA A 22 11.03 6.21 1.32
C ALA A 22 11.68 7.36 2.09
N LEU A 23 10.87 8.34 2.50
CA LEU A 23 11.28 9.43 3.37
C LEU A 23 10.58 9.26 4.71
N LYS A 24 11.35 9.33 5.80
CA LYS A 24 10.82 9.48 7.15
C LYS A 24 11.29 10.80 7.74
N TYR A 25 10.35 11.60 8.21
CA TYR A 25 10.63 12.81 8.95
C TYR A 25 10.02 12.72 10.35
N THR A 26 10.82 13.02 11.36
CA THR A 26 10.37 13.05 12.76
C THR A 26 10.45 14.49 13.24
N PHE A 27 9.34 15.02 13.78
CA PHE A 27 9.32 16.32 14.43
C PHE A 27 8.71 16.21 15.81
N LYS A 28 9.09 17.15 16.67
CA LYS A 28 8.58 17.23 18.04
C LYS A 28 7.34 18.12 18.07
N LEU A 29 6.30 17.64 18.76
CA LEU A 29 5.12 18.42 19.12
C LEU A 29 4.96 18.36 20.64
N GLY A 30 5.47 19.38 21.33
CA GLY A 30 5.66 19.35 22.78
C GLY A 30 6.67 18.26 23.16
N GLU A 31 6.29 17.36 24.06
CA GLU A 31 7.12 16.23 24.50
C GLU A 31 6.98 14.99 23.60
N ARG A 32 6.14 15.05 22.56
CA ARG A 32 5.82 13.90 21.71
C ARG A 32 6.61 13.93 20.40
N ASP A 33 7.10 12.77 20.00
CA ASP A 33 7.66 12.57 18.66
C ASP A 33 6.55 12.15 17.68
N ILE A 34 6.40 12.92 16.60
CA ILE A 34 5.50 12.63 15.49
C ILE A 34 6.34 12.23 14.29
N ASN A 35 6.01 11.09 13.67
CA ASN A 35 6.68 10.61 12.47
C ASN A 35 5.75 10.75 11.27
N ILE A 36 6.24 11.35 10.20
CA ILE A 36 5.63 11.33 8.87
C ILE A 36 6.48 10.40 7.99
N ILE A 37 5.83 9.45 7.34
CA ILE A 37 6.47 8.51 6.42
C ILE A 37 5.81 8.66 5.06
N ALA A 38 6.60 9.02 4.05
CA ALA A 38 6.18 9.03 2.65
C ALA A 38 6.94 7.95 1.89
N LYS A 39 6.25 7.25 0.99
CA LYS A 39 6.84 6.23 0.11
C LYS A 39 6.30 6.43 -1.30
N TRP A 40 7.16 6.22 -2.29
CA TRP A 40 6.79 6.03 -3.69
C TRP A 40 7.43 4.74 -4.14
N LEU A 41 6.65 3.84 -4.73
CA LEU A 41 7.09 2.55 -5.23
C LEU A 41 6.70 2.47 -6.70
N HIS A 42 7.69 2.24 -7.57
CA HIS A 42 7.44 1.87 -8.96
C HIS A 42 7.31 0.35 -9.04
N ASP A 43 6.27 -0.15 -9.68
CA ASP A 43 6.12 -1.59 -9.94
C ASP A 43 7.27 -2.06 -10.85
N LEU A 44 7.95 -3.14 -10.47
CA LEU A 44 9.00 -3.79 -11.24
C LEU A 44 8.49 -5.08 -11.92
N ASP A 45 7.49 -5.72 -11.31
CA ASP A 45 6.78 -6.87 -11.88
C ASP A 45 5.35 -6.90 -11.33
N THR A 46 4.38 -7.26 -12.18
CA THR A 46 2.98 -7.40 -11.75
C THR A 46 2.30 -8.62 -12.38
N THR A 47 1.43 -9.26 -11.61
CA THR A 47 0.61 -10.38 -12.05
C THR A 47 -0.87 -10.10 -11.76
N ASN A 48 -1.72 -10.23 -12.78
CA ASN A 48 -3.18 -10.05 -12.69
C ASN A 48 -3.62 -8.69 -12.12
N ARG A 49 -2.87 -7.62 -12.40
CA ARG A 49 -3.18 -6.22 -12.06
C ARG A 49 -2.50 -5.27 -13.05
N PHE A 50 -2.84 -3.98 -12.96
CA PHE A 50 -2.14 -2.95 -13.74
C PHE A 50 -0.78 -2.62 -13.12
N GLU A 51 0.21 -2.45 -13.99
CA GLU A 51 1.51 -1.87 -13.66
C GLU A 51 1.34 -0.38 -13.37
N THR A 52 1.75 0.05 -12.18
CA THR A 52 1.52 1.41 -11.71
C THR A 52 2.61 1.86 -10.75
N ASP A 53 2.61 3.16 -10.48
CA ASP A 53 3.26 3.72 -9.30
C ASP A 53 2.31 3.70 -8.09
N THR A 54 2.83 3.33 -6.92
CA THR A 54 2.11 3.36 -5.64
C THR A 54 2.74 4.40 -4.70
N THR A 55 1.97 5.41 -4.30
CA THR A 55 2.38 6.37 -3.27
C THR A 55 1.67 6.10 -1.95
N MET A 56 2.39 6.17 -0.84
CA MET A 56 1.82 6.04 0.51
C MET A 56 2.29 7.17 1.42
N CYS A 57 1.40 7.67 2.26
CA CYS A 57 1.73 8.58 3.34
C CYS A 57 1.13 8.05 4.65
N ALA A 58 1.91 8.06 5.72
CA ALA A 58 1.49 7.62 7.05
C ALA A 58 1.98 8.59 8.12
N VAL A 59 1.18 8.75 9.16
CA VAL A 59 1.54 9.45 10.39
C VAL A 59 1.56 8.44 11.52
N ALA A 60 2.65 8.40 12.28
CA ALA A 60 2.81 7.53 13.45
C ALA A 60 3.22 8.35 14.67
N PHE A 61 2.52 8.14 15.77
CA PHE A 61 2.81 8.73 17.07
C PHE A 61 2.52 7.72 18.18
N LYS A 62 3.20 7.87 19.32
CA LYS A 62 2.93 7.07 20.51
C LYS A 62 1.86 7.78 21.36
N PHE A 63 0.85 7.03 21.80
CA PHE A 63 -0.22 7.50 22.69
C PHE A 63 0.13 7.27 24.16
#